data_AF-A0AB33AJ00-F1
#
_entry.id   AF-A0AB33AJ00-F1
#
_cell.length_a   1.000
_cell.length_b   1.000
_cell.length_c   1.000
_cell.angle_alpha   90.00
_cell.angle_beta   90.00
_cell.angle_gamma   90.00
#
_symmetry.space_group_name_H-M   'P 1'
#
loop_
_entity.id
_entity.type
_entity.pdbx_description
1 polymer ?
#
loop_
_entity_poly.entity_id
_entity_poly.type
_entity_poly.pdbx_seq_one_letter_code
_entity_poly.pdbx_strand_id
1 'polypeptide(L)'
;MSLAPGASWPGAARGEVVSPSGRRAYLANTVATLCGRSAKWATNLAGTIVESERGRIAGHRGRDTWFLLADSLEHYLQEQGMWPPADQAVAAADGEWEQLIALQGADLEAARREITELNARVAALENTRDDLEAQRNQLLDTISQLTQIAKTPPRASRDDRP
;
A
#
# COMPACT_ATOMS: atom_id res chain seq x y z
N MET A 1 8.96 31.28 -9.45
CA MET A 1 8.91 30.93 -8.03
C MET A 1 10.24 30.29 -7.69
N SER A 2 11.02 30.88 -6.77
CA SER A 2 12.30 30.28 -6.33
C SER A 2 12.00 29.12 -5.40
N LEU A 3 12.60 27.95 -5.64
CA LEU A 3 12.49 26.82 -4.73
C LEU A 3 13.24 27.12 -3.42
N ALA A 4 12.72 26.61 -2.31
CA ALA A 4 13.36 26.79 -1.00
C ALA A 4 14.64 25.94 -0.89
N PRO A 5 15.67 26.40 -0.16
CA PRO A 5 16.88 25.61 0.07
C PRO A 5 16.55 24.27 0.74
N GLY A 6 17.07 23.19 0.16
CA GLY A 6 16.80 21.80 0.55
C GLY A 6 15.55 21.18 -0.09
N ALA A 7 14.77 21.94 -0.87
CA ALA A 7 13.74 21.34 -1.72
C ALA A 7 14.39 20.50 -2.83
N SER A 8 13.71 19.44 -3.27
CA SER A 8 14.17 18.59 -4.36
C SER A 8 14.39 19.40 -5.63
N TRP A 9 15.52 19.15 -6.30
CA TRP A 9 15.81 19.75 -7.59
C TRP A 9 14.83 19.23 -8.66
N PRO A 10 14.39 20.04 -9.62
CA PRO A 10 13.54 19.58 -10.72
C PRO A 10 14.24 18.46 -11.52
N GLY A 11 13.64 17.26 -11.55
CA GLY A 11 14.24 16.09 -12.19
C GLY A 11 15.36 15.44 -11.37
N ALA A 12 15.39 15.63 -10.06
CA ALA A 12 16.33 14.95 -9.17
C ALA A 12 16.25 13.42 -9.35
N ALA A 13 17.38 12.79 -9.69
CA ALA A 13 17.51 11.36 -9.87
C ALA A 13 18.23 10.68 -8.70
N ARG A 14 19.09 11.41 -7.97
CA ARG A 14 19.99 10.88 -6.93
C ARG A 14 19.91 11.66 -5.63
N GLY A 15 18.80 12.36 -5.41
CA GLY A 15 18.58 13.17 -4.21
C GLY A 15 19.19 14.58 -4.29
N GLU A 16 19.28 15.14 -5.50
CA GLU A 16 19.63 16.53 -5.73
C GLU A 16 18.63 17.47 -5.06
N VAL A 17 19.15 18.52 -4.43
CA VAL A 17 18.40 19.58 -3.77
C VAL A 17 18.83 20.95 -4.26
N VAL A 18 18.01 21.95 -3.96
CA VAL A 18 18.29 23.36 -4.23
C VAL A 18 19.17 23.91 -3.09
N SER A 19 20.29 24.54 -3.43
CA SER A 19 21.18 25.20 -2.46
C SER A 19 20.62 26.55 -1.98
N PRO A 20 21.19 27.17 -0.94
CA PRO A 20 20.88 28.55 -0.54
C PRO A 20 20.99 29.57 -1.67
N SER A 21 21.95 29.41 -2.57
CA SER A 21 22.10 30.26 -3.77
C SER A 21 21.17 29.88 -4.93
N GLY A 22 20.35 28.83 -4.79
CA GLY A 22 19.46 28.34 -5.84
C GLY A 22 20.14 27.42 -6.86
N ARG A 23 21.36 26.95 -6.60
CA ARG A 23 22.10 26.01 -7.45
C ARG A 23 21.71 24.55 -7.15
N ARG A 24 22.03 23.64 -8.08
CA ARG A 24 21.90 22.20 -7.85
C ARG A 24 22.98 21.75 -6.87
N ALA A 25 22.58 21.06 -5.81
CA ALA A 25 23.48 20.59 -4.77
C ALA A 25 23.03 19.25 -4.20
N TYR A 26 23.89 18.62 -3.41
CA TYR A 26 23.59 17.44 -2.62
C TYR A 26 23.83 17.75 -1.15
N LEU A 27 23.01 17.20 -0.26
CA LEU A 27 23.27 17.28 1.18
C LEU A 27 24.41 16.32 1.55
N ALA A 28 25.25 16.72 2.51
CA ALA A 28 26.37 15.88 2.95
C ALA A 28 25.98 14.45 3.33
N ASN A 29 24.82 14.26 3.97
CA ASN A 29 24.30 12.93 4.28
C ASN A 29 23.96 12.12 3.02
N THR A 30 23.32 12.75 2.03
CA THR A 30 23.01 12.12 0.74
C THR A 30 24.29 11.70 0.01
N VAL A 31 25.30 12.58 -0.02
CA VAL A 31 26.61 12.27 -0.64
C VAL A 31 27.31 11.11 0.05
N ALA A 32 27.27 11.07 1.39
CA ALA A 32 27.82 9.98 2.17
C ALA A 32 27.15 8.64 1.80
N THR A 33 25.82 8.62 1.70
CA THR A 33 25.06 7.42 1.27
C THR A 33 25.39 7.03 -0.16
N LEU A 34 25.37 7.96 -1.11
CA LEU A 34 25.67 7.70 -2.52
C LEU A 34 27.05 7.07 -2.72
N CYS A 35 28.05 7.54 -1.96
CA CYS A 35 29.42 7.05 -2.07
C CYS A 35 29.73 5.86 -1.14
N GLY A 36 28.77 5.38 -0.33
CA GLY A 36 29.01 4.34 0.68
C GLY A 36 30.05 4.75 1.73
N ARG A 37 30.08 6.04 2.10
CA ARG A 37 31.05 6.63 3.03
C ARG A 37 30.37 7.17 4.29
N SER A 38 31.18 7.61 5.26
CA SER A 38 30.67 8.21 6.49
C SER A 38 30.23 9.67 6.29
N ALA A 39 29.26 10.12 7.09
CA ALA A 39 28.82 11.53 7.09
C ALA A 39 29.99 12.49 7.38
N LYS A 40 30.94 12.09 8.25
CA LYS A 40 32.15 12.86 8.55
C LYS A 40 33.01 13.09 7.31
N TRP A 41 33.17 12.06 6.47
CA TRP A 41 33.89 12.18 5.20
C TRP A 41 33.23 13.21 4.27
N ALA A 42 31.91 13.14 4.10
CA ALA A 42 31.19 14.08 3.24
C ALA A 42 31.24 15.53 3.75
N THR A 43 31.18 15.72 5.07
CA THR A 43 31.37 17.07 5.65
C THR A 43 32.80 17.60 5.50
N ASN A 44 33.81 16.72 5.53
CA ASN A 44 35.20 17.12 5.27
C ASN A 44 35.38 17.52 3.80
N LEU A 45 34.78 16.75 2.89
CA LEU A 45 34.78 17.04 1.46
C LEU A 45 34.18 18.43 1.17
N ALA A 46 33.04 18.75 1.79
CA ALA A 46 32.40 20.06 1.69
C ALA A 46 33.32 21.19 2.19
N GLY A 47 34.11 20.95 3.24
CA GLY A 47 34.96 21.98 3.84
C GLY A 47 36.29 22.22 3.13
N THR A 48 36.72 21.34 2.21
CA THR A 48 38.12 21.33 1.74
C THR A 48 38.30 21.20 0.23
N ILE A 49 37.47 20.40 -0.45
CA ILE A 49 37.76 19.96 -1.82
C ILE A 49 36.69 20.43 -2.80
N VAL A 50 35.42 20.36 -2.41
CA VAL A 50 34.28 20.60 -3.30
C VAL A 50 33.64 21.94 -2.97
N GLU A 51 33.19 22.68 -3.99
CA GLU A 51 32.39 23.89 -3.78
C GLU A 51 31.17 23.57 -2.92
N SER A 52 31.02 24.30 -1.81
CA SER A 52 29.95 24.02 -0.86
C SER A 52 29.37 25.29 -0.26
N GLU A 53 28.13 25.16 0.20
CA GLU A 53 27.37 26.21 0.87
C GLU A 53 26.85 25.68 2.20
N ARG A 54 26.79 26.56 3.21
CA ARG A 54 26.07 26.27 4.46
C ARG A 54 24.72 26.94 4.42
N GLY A 55 23.70 26.17 4.75
CA GLY A 55 22.34 26.70 4.80
C GLY A 55 21.44 25.92 5.73
N ARG A 56 20.25 26.46 5.91
CA ARG A 56 19.19 25.82 6.68
C ARG A 56 18.11 25.33 5.74
N ILE A 57 17.69 24.08 5.95
CA ILE A 57 16.56 23.51 5.23
C ILE A 57 15.26 23.99 5.89
N ALA A 58 14.35 24.53 5.09
CA ALA A 58 13.04 24.98 5.57
C ALA A 58 12.27 23.81 6.22
N GLY A 59 11.70 24.02 7.41
CA GLY A 59 10.94 22.99 8.13
C GLY A 59 11.76 22.10 9.07
N HIS A 60 13.09 22.07 8.96
CA HIS A 60 13.94 21.36 9.92
C HIS A 60 14.36 22.25 11.10
N ARG A 61 13.95 21.88 12.32
CA ARG A 61 14.48 22.47 13.56
C ARG A 61 15.89 21.91 13.83
N GLY A 62 16.87 22.39 13.07
CA GLY A 62 18.26 21.89 13.11
C GLY A 62 19.33 22.98 12.92
N ARG A 63 20.59 22.55 13.03
CA ARG A 63 21.81 23.33 12.73
C ARG A 63 21.98 23.47 11.21
N ASP A 64 22.83 24.41 10.78
CA ASP A 64 23.19 24.52 9.37
C ASP A 64 23.71 23.19 8.84
N THR A 65 23.30 22.88 7.61
CA THR A 65 23.74 21.70 6.87
C THR A 65 24.60 22.13 5.69
N TRP A 66 25.53 21.26 5.30
CA TRP A 66 26.37 21.45 4.12
C TRP A 66 25.64 21.01 2.86
N PHE A 67 25.61 21.91 1.89
CA PHE A 67 25.17 21.72 0.51
C PHE A 67 26.41 21.64 -0.37
N LEU A 68 26.72 20.48 -0.91
CA LEU A 68 27.84 20.28 -1.84
C LEU A 68 27.32 20.53 -3.24
N LEU A 69 27.87 21.50 -3.95
CA LEU A 69 27.38 21.90 -5.26
C LEU A 69 27.64 20.78 -6.28
N ALA A 70 26.61 20.45 -7.04
CA ALA A 70 26.57 19.25 -7.86
C ALA A 70 27.70 19.25 -8.90
N ASP A 71 27.91 20.35 -9.61
CA ASP A 71 28.94 20.43 -10.66
C ASP A 71 30.35 20.11 -10.14
N SER A 72 30.73 20.71 -9.00
CA SER A 72 32.05 20.51 -8.39
C SER A 72 32.17 19.12 -7.77
N LEU A 73 31.11 18.62 -7.13
CA LEU A 73 31.09 17.30 -6.52
C LEU A 73 31.20 16.19 -7.57
N GLU A 74 30.38 16.26 -8.61
CA GLU A 74 30.32 15.26 -9.68
C GLU A 74 31.65 15.19 -10.42
N HIS A 75 32.25 16.35 -10.72
CA HIS A 75 33.57 16.41 -11.32
C HIS A 75 34.64 15.73 -10.45
N TYR A 76 34.70 16.07 -9.16
CA TYR A 76 35.64 15.45 -8.23
C TYR A 76 35.43 13.93 -8.12
N LEU A 77 34.18 13.48 -8.01
CA LEU A 77 33.88 12.05 -7.91
C LEU A 77 34.19 11.31 -9.21
N GLN A 78 34.03 11.96 -10.37
CA GLN A 78 34.38 11.41 -11.68
C GLN A 78 35.89 11.21 -11.82
N GLU A 79 36.70 12.19 -11.39
CA GLU A 79 38.17 12.06 -11.38
C GLU A 79 38.65 10.90 -10.50
N GLN A 80 37.93 10.63 -9.41
CA GLN A 80 38.22 9.52 -8.50
C GLN A 80 37.66 8.18 -8.98
N GLY A 81 36.97 8.13 -10.14
CA GLY A 81 36.31 6.92 -10.64
C GLY A 81 35.14 6.43 -9.77
N MET A 82 34.58 7.33 -8.95
CA MET A 82 33.46 7.05 -8.04
C MET A 82 32.12 7.58 -8.57
N TRP A 83 32.13 8.26 -9.72
CA TRP A 83 30.94 8.78 -10.39
C TRP A 83 30.74 8.13 -11.77
N PRO A 84 29.52 7.67 -12.10
CA PRO A 84 28.32 7.68 -11.27
C PRO A 84 28.41 6.65 -10.13
N PRO A 85 27.85 6.94 -8.94
CA PRO A 85 27.77 5.95 -7.87
C PRO A 85 27.01 4.72 -8.39
N ALA A 86 27.48 3.52 -8.05
CA ALA A 86 26.79 2.28 -8.39
C ALA A 86 25.31 2.43 -8.02
N ASP A 87 24.40 2.13 -8.96
CA ASP A 87 22.96 2.37 -8.80
C ASP A 87 22.42 1.65 -7.57
N GLN A 88 22.50 2.30 -6.40
CA GLN A 88 21.83 1.85 -5.17
C GLN A 88 20.31 1.89 -5.35
N ALA A 89 19.82 2.59 -6.39
CA ALA A 89 18.44 2.54 -6.82
C ALA A 89 18.02 1.15 -7.33
N VAL A 90 18.91 0.32 -7.89
CA VAL A 90 18.54 -1.02 -8.34
C VAL A 90 18.54 -2.01 -7.17
N ALA A 91 19.53 -1.94 -6.28
CA ALA A 91 19.60 -2.84 -5.11
C ALA A 91 18.51 -2.59 -4.04
N ALA A 92 18.04 -1.35 -3.88
CA ALA A 92 16.91 -1.03 -3.00
C ALA A 92 15.56 -1.30 -3.67
N ALA A 93 15.43 -1.04 -4.98
CA ALA A 93 14.20 -1.32 -5.71
C ALA A 93 13.93 -2.82 -5.79
N ASP A 94 14.93 -3.68 -6.02
CA ASP A 94 14.70 -5.14 -6.09
C ASP A 94 14.15 -5.71 -4.77
N GLY A 95 14.66 -5.24 -3.62
CA GLY A 95 14.15 -5.64 -2.30
C GLY A 95 12.77 -5.06 -1.97
N GLU A 96 12.47 -3.84 -2.42
CA GLU A 96 11.16 -3.20 -2.24
C GLU A 96 10.10 -3.83 -3.18
N TRP A 97 10.48 -4.20 -4.40
CA TRP A 97 9.64 -4.96 -5.34
C TRP A 97 9.36 -6.38 -4.83
N GLU A 98 10.36 -7.09 -4.32
CA GLU A 98 10.16 -8.41 -3.70
C GLU A 98 9.24 -8.32 -2.47
N GLN A 99 9.38 -7.29 -1.64
CA GLN A 99 8.46 -7.05 -0.51
C GLN A 99 7.05 -6.71 -0.99
N LEU A 100 6.87 -5.88 -2.01
CA LEU A 100 5.56 -5.55 -2.57
C LEU A 100 4.88 -6.76 -3.20
N ILE A 101 5.64 -7.62 -3.90
CA ILE A 101 5.13 -8.88 -4.48
C ILE A 101 4.72 -9.85 -3.37
N ALA A 102 5.52 -9.97 -2.30
CA ALA A 102 5.20 -10.83 -1.17
C ALA A 102 3.93 -10.35 -0.42
N LEU A 103 3.78 -9.03 -0.24
CA LEU A 103 2.62 -8.45 0.43
C LEU A 103 1.35 -8.62 -0.42
N GLN A 104 1.43 -8.37 -1.73
CA GLN A 104 0.33 -8.62 -2.66
C GLN A 104 -0.04 -10.11 -2.76
N GLY A 105 0.95 -11.01 -2.67
CA GLY A 105 0.71 -12.44 -2.63
C GLY A 105 -0.06 -12.87 -1.38
N ALA A 106 0.31 -12.33 -0.21
CA ALA A 106 -0.37 -12.61 1.05
C ALA A 106 -1.83 -12.10 1.06
N ASP A 107 -2.05 -10.89 0.54
CA ASP A 107 -3.39 -10.29 0.44
C ASP A 107 -4.28 -11.06 -0.54
N LEU A 108 -3.71 -11.57 -1.65
CA LEU A 108 -4.45 -12.35 -2.63
C LEU A 108 -4.86 -13.74 -2.09
N GLU A 109 -4.01 -14.36 -1.27
CA GLU A 109 -4.39 -15.58 -0.55
C GLU A 109 -5.44 -15.33 0.53
N ALA A 110 -5.34 -14.23 1.28
CA ALA A 110 -6.33 -13.84 2.28
C ALA A 110 -7.70 -13.60 1.63
N ALA A 111 -7.73 -12.85 0.52
CA ALA A 111 -8.95 -12.61 -0.25
C ALA A 111 -9.54 -13.91 -0.83
N ARG A 112 -8.70 -14.84 -1.29
CA ARG A 112 -9.17 -16.16 -1.74
C ARG A 112 -9.83 -16.95 -0.60
N ARG A 113 -9.24 -16.95 0.61
CA ARG A 113 -9.83 -17.61 1.78
C ARG A 113 -11.18 -16.98 2.15
N GLU A 114 -11.26 -15.65 2.16
CA GLU A 114 -12.50 -14.92 2.45
C GLU A 114 -13.60 -15.23 1.43
N ILE A 115 -13.27 -15.24 0.13
CA ILE A 115 -14.21 -15.62 -0.93
C ILE A 115 -14.71 -17.06 -0.73
N THR A 116 -13.82 -18.00 -0.41
CA THR A 116 -14.24 -19.39 -0.16
C THR A 116 -15.15 -19.52 1.06
N GLU A 117 -14.89 -18.75 2.12
CA GLU A 117 -15.72 -18.74 3.32
C GLU A 117 -17.09 -18.11 3.05
N LEU A 118 -17.13 -16.98 2.35
CA LEU A 118 -18.37 -16.33 1.96
C LEU A 118 -19.22 -17.23 1.06
N ASN A 119 -18.61 -17.91 0.09
CA ASN A 119 -19.32 -18.87 -0.76
C ASN A 119 -19.90 -20.04 0.04
N ALA A 120 -19.15 -20.55 1.04
CA ALA A 120 -19.66 -21.59 1.92
C ALA A 120 -20.86 -21.11 2.76
N ARG A 121 -20.83 -19.87 3.24
CA ARG A 121 -21.95 -19.26 3.96
C ARG A 121 -23.17 -19.04 3.07
N VAL A 122 -22.97 -18.59 1.84
CA VAL A 122 -24.05 -18.41 0.85
C VAL A 122 -24.73 -19.76 0.58
N ALA A 123 -23.96 -20.81 0.30
CA ALA A 123 -24.51 -22.15 0.07
C ALA A 123 -25.29 -22.69 1.30
N ALA A 124 -24.80 -22.43 2.52
CA ALA A 124 -25.51 -22.83 3.73
C ALA A 124 -26.83 -22.07 3.91
N LEU A 125 -26.85 -20.76 3.61
CA LEU A 125 -28.06 -19.94 3.67
C LEU A 125 -29.07 -20.33 2.60
N GLU A 126 -28.63 -20.68 1.40
CA GLU A 126 -29.48 -21.20 0.32
C GLU A 126 -30.16 -22.50 0.73
N ASN A 127 -29.40 -23.47 1.26
CA ASN A 127 -29.97 -24.71 1.78
C ASN A 127 -31.00 -24.45 2.89
N THR A 128 -30.71 -23.52 3.80
CA THR A 128 -31.63 -23.15 4.88
C THR A 128 -32.91 -22.51 4.33
N ARG A 129 -32.80 -21.69 3.27
CA ARG A 129 -33.95 -21.07 2.61
C ARG A 129 -34.85 -22.14 1.97
N ASP A 130 -34.25 -23.09 1.27
CA ASP A 130 -34.98 -24.16 0.59
C ASP A 130 -35.70 -25.07 1.60
N ASP A 131 -35.07 -25.39 2.73
CA ASP A 131 -35.68 -26.15 3.83
C ASP A 131 -36.90 -25.40 4.43
N LEU A 132 -36.77 -24.08 4.65
CA LEU A 132 -37.86 -23.26 5.16
C LEU A 132 -39.01 -23.12 4.17
N GLU A 133 -38.71 -23.02 2.87
CA GLU A 133 -39.73 -23.02 1.81
C GLU A 133 -40.48 -24.35 1.76
N ALA A 134 -39.78 -25.48 1.89
CA ALA A 134 -40.39 -26.80 1.95
C ALA A 134 -41.31 -26.93 3.18
N GLN A 135 -40.86 -26.50 4.37
CA GLN A 135 -41.67 -26.51 5.59
C GLN A 135 -42.90 -25.60 5.47
N ARG A 136 -42.75 -24.40 4.90
CA ARG A 136 -43.87 -23.49 4.65
C ARG A 136 -44.93 -24.15 3.77
N ASN A 137 -44.52 -24.81 2.69
CA ASN A 137 -45.45 -25.47 1.78
C ASN A 137 -46.18 -26.64 2.47
N GLN A 138 -45.48 -27.44 3.27
CA GLN A 138 -46.11 -28.51 4.07
C GLN A 138 -47.14 -27.97 5.06
N LEU A 139 -46.84 -26.87 5.75
CA LEU A 139 -47.77 -26.23 6.68
C LEU A 139 -49.00 -25.68 5.95
N LEU A 140 -48.81 -25.05 4.78
CA LEU A 140 -49.92 -24.55 3.96
C LEU A 140 -50.84 -25.68 3.46
N ASP A 141 -50.26 -26.81 3.02
CA ASP A 141 -51.03 -28.00 2.64
C ASP A 141 -51.82 -28.57 3.83
N THR A 142 -51.20 -28.63 5.01
CA THR A 142 -51.86 -29.10 6.24
C THR A 142 -53.02 -28.19 6.63
N ILE A 143 -52.83 -26.86 6.56
CA ILE A 143 -53.90 -25.88 6.81
C ILE A 143 -55.03 -26.05 5.79
N SER A 144 -54.71 -26.25 4.51
CA SER A 144 -55.70 -26.49 3.46
C SER A 144 -56.53 -27.75 3.75
N GLN A 145 -55.88 -28.86 4.10
CA GLN A 145 -56.55 -30.12 4.47
C GLN A 145 -57.46 -29.96 5.69
N LEU A 146 -56.97 -29.32 6.76
CA LEU A 146 -57.77 -29.04 7.96
C LEU A 146 -58.97 -28.15 7.63
N THR A 147 -58.79 -27.15 6.76
CA THR A 147 -59.87 -26.26 6.30
C THR A 147 -60.92 -27.03 5.49
N GLN A 148 -60.50 -27.98 4.65
CA GLN A 148 -61.42 -28.84 3.90
C GLN A 148 -62.21 -29.74 4.84
N ILE A 149 -61.55 -30.40 5.80
CA ILE A 149 -62.20 -31.25 6.81
C ILE A 149 -63.26 -30.46 7.58
N ALA A 150 -62.90 -29.26 8.06
CA ALA A 150 -63.82 -28.37 8.78
C ALA A 150 -65.02 -27.90 7.94
N LYS A 151 -64.87 -27.82 6.61
CA LYS A 151 -65.95 -27.43 5.68
C LYS A 151 -66.82 -28.61 5.23
N THR A 152 -66.42 -29.86 5.48
CA THR A 152 -67.25 -31.04 5.18
C THR A 152 -68.35 -31.15 6.24
N PRO A 153 -69.64 -30.96 5.89
CA PRO A 153 -70.72 -31.12 6.84
C PRO A 153 -70.77 -32.58 7.33
N PRO A 154 -71.12 -32.83 8.61
CA PRO A 154 -71.25 -34.19 9.11
C PRO A 154 -72.27 -34.93 8.25
N ARG A 155 -71.87 -36.08 7.73
CA ARG A 155 -72.70 -36.96 6.90
C ARG A 155 -73.92 -37.31 7.75
N ALA A 156 -75.05 -36.67 7.48
CA ALA A 156 -76.31 -37.02 8.10
C ALA A 156 -76.53 -38.51 7.84
N SER A 157 -76.48 -39.31 8.90
CA SER A 157 -76.86 -40.71 8.91
C SER A 157 -78.32 -40.77 8.49
N ARG A 158 -78.50 -40.93 7.18
CA ARG A 158 -79.72 -41.38 6.53
C ARG A 158 -79.74 -42.90 6.61
N ASP A 159 -80.95 -43.41 6.73
CA ASP A 159 -81.36 -44.82 6.80
C ASP A 159 -81.44 -45.39 8.21
N ASP A 160 -82.50 -46.07 8.60
CA ASP A 160 -83.87 -46.16 8.08
C ASP A 160 -84.60 -46.90 9.20
N ARG A 161 -85.76 -46.39 9.62
CA ARG A 161 -86.71 -47.18 10.42
C ARG A 161 -87.75 -47.73 9.48
N PRO A 162 -87.96 -49.04 9.52
CA PRO A 162 -89.31 -49.54 9.79
C PRO A 162 -89.39 -50.16 11.19
#